data_AF-A0A8T4YKF6-F1
#
_entry.id   AF-A0A8T4YKF6-F1
#
_cell.length_a   1.000
_cell.length_b   1.000
_cell.length_c   1.000
_cell.angle_alpha   90.00
_cell.angle_beta   90.00
_cell.angle_gamma   90.00
#
_symmetry.space_group_name_H-M   'P 1'
#
loop_
_entity.id
_entity.type
_entity.pdbx_description
1 polymer ?
#
loop_
_entity_poly.entity_id
_entity_poly.type
_entity_poly.pdbx_seq_one_letter_code
_entity_poly.pdbx_strand_id
1 'polypeptide(L)'
;MFEAGCSQSVVDHCLIVSKVALNLVQELKIHGIQVDSMLVEIGALMHDIGRSKTHSVEHGVAGGEVARKKGLPEPLAKIIERHVGAGITEDEAERIGLKRGNYVPETLEEKIVAYADKLVEGSRQVDLEVTVEKFRKELGEDHPVVERLRSLQNEIVSLLEVNSL
;
A
#
# COMPACT_ATOMS: atom_id res chain seq x y z
N MET A 1 14.59 -7.99 -0.43
CA MET A 1 13.73 -8.48 0.66
C MET A 1 14.44 -9.50 1.55
N PHE A 2 14.90 -10.65 1.04
CA PHE A 2 15.62 -11.64 1.86
C PHE A 2 16.90 -11.10 2.52
N GLU A 3 17.74 -10.37 1.77
CA GLU A 3 18.93 -9.72 2.32
C GLU A 3 18.61 -8.70 3.43
N ALA A 4 17.39 -8.15 3.43
CA ALA A 4 16.96 -7.26 4.50
C ALA A 4 16.54 -8.03 5.77
N GLY A 5 16.20 -9.32 5.66
CA GLY A 5 15.75 -10.18 6.75
C GLY A 5 14.25 -10.51 6.72
N CYS A 6 13.53 -10.23 5.62
CA CYS A 6 12.12 -10.59 5.49
C CYS A 6 11.94 -12.12 5.37
N SER A 7 10.87 -12.66 5.95
CA SER A 7 10.49 -14.08 5.81
C SER A 7 10.01 -14.41 4.39
N GLN A 8 10.00 -15.71 4.06
CA GLN A 8 9.41 -16.19 2.79
C GLN A 8 7.96 -15.73 2.61
N SER A 9 7.15 -15.80 3.67
CA SER A 9 5.74 -15.37 3.63
C SER A 9 5.55 -13.90 3.24
N VAL A 10 6.43 -13.00 3.74
CA VAL A 10 6.40 -11.58 3.36
C VAL A 10 6.79 -11.41 1.89
N VAL A 11 7.80 -12.16 1.42
CA VAL A 11 8.21 -12.12 0.01
C VAL A 11 7.10 -12.61 -0.91
N ASP A 12 6.46 -13.73 -0.57
CA ASP A 12 5.36 -14.30 -1.35
C ASP A 12 4.16 -13.35 -1.42
N HIS A 13 3.84 -12.68 -0.30
CA HIS A 13 2.83 -11.62 -0.25
C HIS A 13 3.17 -10.48 -1.22
N CYS A 14 4.37 -9.90 -1.12
CA CYS A 14 4.81 -8.80 -1.99
C CYS A 14 4.79 -9.17 -3.48
N LEU A 15 5.14 -10.42 -3.83
CA LEU A 15 5.08 -10.90 -5.21
C LEU A 15 3.64 -10.91 -5.76
N ILE A 16 2.65 -11.24 -4.93
CA ILE A 16 1.24 -11.24 -5.34
C ILE A 16 0.70 -9.81 -5.42
N VAL A 17 1.01 -8.97 -4.44
CA VAL A 17 0.67 -7.54 -4.49
C VAL A 17 1.23 -6.88 -5.74
N SER A 18 2.48 -7.18 -6.11
CA SER A 18 3.09 -6.68 -7.35
C SER A 18 2.34 -7.11 -8.61
N LYS A 19 1.83 -8.35 -8.67
CA LYS A 19 1.02 -8.82 -9.79
C LYS A 19 -0.32 -8.08 -9.86
N VAL A 20 -1.00 -7.91 -8.73
CA VAL A 20 -2.27 -7.18 -8.65
C VAL A 20 -2.08 -5.72 -9.06
N ALA A 21 -1.03 -5.06 -8.55
CA ALA A 21 -0.70 -3.68 -8.87
C ALA A 21 -0.39 -3.50 -10.37
N LEU A 22 0.38 -4.40 -10.97
CA LEU A 22 0.69 -4.35 -12.40
C LEU A 22 -0.55 -4.56 -13.27
N ASN A 23 -1.49 -5.43 -12.86
CA ASN A 23 -2.75 -5.59 -13.58
C ASN A 23 -3.56 -4.28 -13.57
N LEU A 24 -3.67 -3.61 -12.41
CA LEU A 24 -4.33 -2.30 -12.31
C LEU A 24 -3.64 -1.27 -13.22
N VAL A 25 -2.30 -1.24 -13.27
CA VAL A 25 -1.55 -0.35 -14.15
C VAL A 25 -1.84 -0.62 -15.63
N GLN A 26 -1.96 -1.88 -16.05
CA GLN A 26 -2.31 -2.19 -17.44
C GLN A 26 -3.71 -1.70 -17.78
N GLU A 27 -4.69 -1.92 -16.91
CA GLU A 27 -6.06 -1.44 -17.12
C GLU A 27 -6.12 0.09 -17.19
N LEU A 28 -5.42 0.79 -16.28
CA LEU A 28 -5.32 2.25 -16.30
C LEU A 28 -4.69 2.76 -17.60
N LYS A 29 -3.66 2.08 -18.13
CA LYS A 29 -3.05 2.43 -19.40
C LYS A 29 -3.98 2.26 -20.60
N ILE A 30 -4.82 1.22 -20.59
CA ILE A 30 -5.87 1.02 -21.61
C ILE A 30 -6.83 2.23 -21.61
N HIS A 31 -7.11 2.78 -20.44
CA HIS A 31 -7.92 3.98 -20.25
C HIS A 31 -7.12 5.30 -20.46
N GLY A 32 -5.91 5.24 -21.02
CA GLY A 32 -5.11 6.41 -21.37
C GLY A 32 -4.45 7.11 -20.18
N ILE A 33 -4.47 6.50 -18.98
CA ILE A 33 -3.88 7.06 -17.78
C ILE A 33 -2.40 6.69 -17.72
N GLN A 34 -1.55 7.72 -17.60
CA GLN A 34 -0.12 7.57 -17.46
C GLN A 34 0.23 7.20 -16.00
N VAL A 35 0.95 6.10 -15.81
CA VAL A 35 1.45 5.65 -14.51
C VAL A 35 2.88 5.16 -14.67
N ASP A 36 3.77 5.52 -13.74
CA ASP A 36 5.11 4.93 -13.69
C ASP A 36 5.02 3.46 -13.24
N SER A 37 4.99 2.56 -14.21
CA SER A 37 4.82 1.12 -13.96
C SER A 37 5.99 0.50 -13.22
N MET A 38 7.21 1.01 -13.47
CA MET A 38 8.41 0.49 -12.81
C MET A 38 8.40 0.89 -11.34
N LEU A 39 8.01 2.14 -11.05
CA LEU A 39 7.87 2.60 -9.67
C LEU A 39 6.78 1.82 -8.92
N VAL A 40 5.63 1.54 -9.55
CA VAL A 40 4.57 0.70 -8.95
C VAL A 40 5.04 -0.72 -8.69
N GLU A 41 5.70 -1.36 -9.67
CA GLU A 41 6.21 -2.73 -9.53
C GLU A 41 7.21 -2.84 -8.38
N ILE A 42 8.24 -1.99 -8.39
CA ILE A 42 9.26 -2.00 -7.34
C ILE A 42 8.66 -1.60 -5.98
N GLY A 43 7.75 -0.62 -5.98
CA GLY A 43 6.99 -0.20 -4.81
C GLY A 43 6.23 -1.36 -4.17
N ALA A 44 5.47 -2.11 -4.97
CA ALA A 44 4.73 -3.28 -4.51
C ALA A 44 5.64 -4.44 -4.06
N LEU A 45 6.79 -4.66 -4.72
CA LEU A 45 7.76 -5.68 -4.30
C LEU A 45 8.47 -5.35 -2.98
N MET A 46 8.53 -4.06 -2.62
CA MET A 46 9.31 -3.57 -1.47
C MET A 46 8.45 -2.96 -0.36
N HIS A 47 7.14 -2.81 -0.53
CA HIS A 47 6.25 -2.09 0.40
C HIS A 47 6.40 -2.59 1.84
N ASP A 48 6.60 -3.89 2.00
CA ASP A 48 6.67 -4.55 3.30
C ASP A 48 8.12 -4.76 3.80
N ILE A 49 9.12 -4.08 3.22
CA ILE A 49 10.53 -4.26 3.61
C ILE A 49 10.80 -3.91 5.07
N GLY A 50 9.98 -3.04 5.67
CA GLY A 50 10.05 -2.72 7.09
C GLY A 50 9.72 -3.90 8.02
N ARG A 51 9.12 -4.98 7.50
CA ARG A 51 8.96 -6.25 8.25
C ARG A 51 10.26 -6.91 8.64
N SER A 52 11.37 -6.51 8.02
CA SER A 52 12.72 -6.87 8.50
C SER A 52 13.11 -6.22 9.84
N LYS A 53 12.37 -5.19 10.29
CA LYS A 53 12.65 -4.42 11.51
C LYS A 53 11.56 -4.58 12.55
N THR A 54 10.30 -4.65 12.14
CA THR A 54 9.16 -4.77 13.05
C THR A 54 7.93 -5.39 12.39
N HIS A 55 7.15 -6.11 13.18
CA HIS A 55 5.85 -6.68 12.77
C HIS A 55 4.65 -5.81 13.16
N SER A 56 4.86 -4.68 13.83
CA SER A 56 3.80 -3.73 14.20
C SER A 56 3.52 -2.72 13.08
N VAL A 57 2.59 -1.80 13.30
CA VAL A 57 2.13 -0.81 12.29
C VAL A 57 3.28 0.08 11.77
N GLU A 58 4.30 0.29 12.58
CA GLU A 58 5.57 1.00 12.34
C GLU A 58 6.34 0.55 11.10
N HIS A 59 6.09 -0.66 10.59
CA HIS A 59 6.84 -1.19 9.45
C HIS A 59 6.76 -0.31 8.18
N GLY A 60 5.69 0.45 7.95
CA GLY A 60 5.66 1.39 6.83
C GLY A 60 6.78 2.42 6.99
N VAL A 61 6.78 3.15 8.11
CA VAL A 61 7.81 4.16 8.45
C VAL A 61 9.20 3.54 8.47
N ALA A 62 9.38 2.39 9.12
CA ALA A 62 10.65 1.70 9.17
C ALA A 62 11.13 1.26 7.78
N GLY A 63 10.22 0.83 6.91
CA GLY A 63 10.51 0.46 5.52
C GLY A 63 10.98 1.66 4.70
N GLY A 64 10.32 2.81 4.83
CA GLY A 64 10.74 4.06 4.20
C GLY A 64 12.15 4.47 4.64
N GLU A 65 12.46 4.36 5.94
CA GLU A 65 13.81 4.61 6.46
C GLU A 65 14.86 3.62 5.92
N VAL A 66 14.50 2.34 5.78
CA VAL A 66 15.38 1.33 5.16
C VAL A 66 15.66 1.67 3.70
N ALA A 67 14.64 2.07 2.93
CA ALA A 67 14.79 2.46 1.54
C ALA A 67 15.74 3.66 1.38
N ARG A 68 15.53 4.72 2.17
CA ARG A 68 16.39 5.92 2.18
C ARG A 68 17.83 5.59 2.57
N LYS A 69 18.05 4.75 3.60
CA LYS A 69 19.40 4.31 4.02
C LYS A 69 20.12 3.51 2.94
N LYS A 70 19.38 2.82 2.07
CA LYS A 70 19.92 2.09 0.91
C LYS A 70 20.17 2.97 -0.32
N GLY A 71 19.90 4.28 -0.24
CA GLY A 71 20.05 5.21 -1.36
C GLY A 71 18.98 5.05 -2.44
N LEU A 72 17.83 4.46 -2.10
CA LEU A 72 16.72 4.32 -3.05
C LEU A 72 15.98 5.65 -3.24
N PRO A 73 15.35 5.88 -4.40
CA PRO A 73 14.66 7.13 -4.70
C PRO A 73 13.54 7.44 -3.70
N GLU A 74 13.36 8.73 -3.39
CA GLU A 74 12.32 9.19 -2.45
C GLU A 74 10.89 8.76 -2.85
N PRO A 75 10.47 8.77 -4.14
CA PRO A 75 9.15 8.27 -4.51
C PRO A 75 8.91 6.81 -4.08
N LEU A 76 9.94 5.96 -4.17
CA LEU A 76 9.85 4.57 -3.72
C LEU A 76 9.77 4.49 -2.20
N ALA A 77 10.57 5.29 -1.48
CA ALA A 77 10.50 5.35 -0.03
C ALA A 77 9.12 5.79 0.47
N LYS A 78 8.47 6.74 -0.22
CA LYS A 78 7.12 7.20 0.13
C LYS A 78 6.04 6.14 -0.12
N ILE A 79 6.11 5.38 -1.21
CA ILE A 79 5.21 4.24 -1.44
C ILE A 79 5.29 3.26 -0.25
N ILE A 80 6.51 2.89 0.12
CA ILE A 80 6.76 1.99 1.25
C ILE A 80 6.25 2.59 2.57
N GLU A 81 6.45 3.88 2.79
CA GLU A 81 6.09 4.56 4.02
C GLU A 81 4.57 4.75 4.20
N ARG A 82 3.82 4.86 3.10
CA ARG A 82 2.40 5.27 3.08
C ARG A 82 1.40 4.16 2.77
N HIS A 83 1.85 2.93 2.51
CA HIS A 83 0.96 1.84 2.08
C HIS A 83 0.04 1.29 3.19
N VAL A 84 0.38 1.52 4.47
CA VAL A 84 -0.28 0.84 5.60
C VAL A 84 -1.75 1.23 5.69
N GLY A 85 -2.64 0.25 5.66
CA GLY A 85 -4.10 0.48 5.61
C GLY A 85 -4.50 1.19 4.32
N ALA A 86 -5.15 2.34 4.44
CA ALA A 86 -5.32 3.31 3.35
C ALA A 86 -4.61 4.63 3.70
N GLY A 87 -3.47 4.50 4.38
CA GLY A 87 -2.70 5.58 4.99
C GLY A 87 -2.95 5.74 6.48
N ILE A 88 -2.14 6.59 7.11
CA ILE A 88 -2.27 6.99 8.52
C ILE A 88 -2.10 8.51 8.60
N THR A 89 -3.09 9.23 9.13
CA THR A 89 -3.01 10.69 9.26
C THR A 89 -2.01 11.10 10.35
N GLU A 90 -1.63 12.37 10.38
CA GLU A 90 -0.73 12.89 11.43
C GLU A 90 -1.32 12.73 12.84
N ASP A 91 -2.61 13.02 13.01
CA ASP A 91 -3.34 12.82 14.28
C ASP A 91 -3.42 11.35 14.68
N GLU A 92 -3.68 10.45 13.72
CA GLU A 92 -3.69 9.01 13.98
C GLU A 92 -2.29 8.53 14.39
N ALA A 93 -1.25 8.97 13.68
CA ALA A 93 0.14 8.63 13.97
C ALA A 93 0.52 9.04 15.40
N GLU A 94 0.15 10.26 15.81
CA GLU A 94 0.37 10.73 17.18
C GLU A 94 -0.36 9.87 18.21
N ARG A 95 -1.64 9.51 17.97
CA ARG A 95 -2.45 8.69 18.89
C ARG A 95 -1.91 7.28 19.08
N ILE A 96 -1.35 6.68 18.04
CA ILE A 96 -0.80 5.31 18.10
C ILE A 96 0.70 5.27 18.40
N GLY A 97 1.33 6.43 18.69
CA GLY A 97 2.74 6.50 19.05
C GLY A 97 3.72 6.31 17.89
N LEU A 98 3.26 6.43 16.64
CA LEU A 98 4.12 6.49 15.48
C LEU A 98 4.93 7.79 15.46
N LYS A 99 6.06 7.76 14.75
CA LYS A 99 6.78 8.98 14.39
C LYS A 99 5.79 9.97 13.75
N ARG A 100 5.75 11.21 14.25
CA ARG A 100 4.86 12.25 13.73
C ARG A 100 5.08 12.44 12.23
N GLY A 101 3.99 12.36 11.46
CA GLY A 101 4.01 12.52 10.00
C GLY A 101 2.67 12.16 9.38
N ASN A 102 2.43 12.63 8.16
CA ASN A 102 1.27 12.23 7.36
C ASN A 102 1.66 11.11 6.40
N TYR A 103 1.08 9.95 6.62
CA TYR A 103 1.35 8.71 5.89
C TYR A 103 0.20 8.32 4.97
N VAL A 104 -0.61 9.28 4.53
CA VAL A 104 -1.68 9.04 3.55
C VAL A 104 -1.09 9.01 2.13
N PRO A 105 -1.44 8.00 1.29
CA PRO A 105 -1.04 7.97 -0.11
C PRO A 105 -1.44 9.24 -0.87
N GLU A 106 -0.49 9.88 -1.55
CA GLU A 106 -0.69 11.13 -2.27
C GLU A 106 -0.68 10.93 -3.79
N THR A 107 0.33 10.24 -4.33
CA THR A 107 0.45 10.02 -5.79
C THR A 107 -0.38 8.83 -6.25
N LEU A 108 -0.64 8.76 -7.56
CA LEU A 108 -1.36 7.62 -8.13
C LEU A 108 -0.61 6.31 -7.92
N GLU A 109 0.72 6.31 -8.03
CA GLU A 109 1.56 5.14 -7.75
C GLU A 109 1.46 4.69 -6.28
N GLU A 110 1.50 5.62 -5.33
CA GLU A 110 1.29 5.33 -3.90
C GLU A 110 -0.09 4.71 -3.66
N LYS A 111 -1.13 5.27 -4.28
CA LYS A 111 -2.52 4.79 -4.17
C LYS A 111 -2.72 3.41 -4.78
N ILE A 112 -2.13 3.14 -5.94
CA ILE A 112 -2.22 1.82 -6.60
C ILE A 112 -1.58 0.75 -5.72
N VAL A 113 -0.39 1.00 -5.17
CA VAL A 113 0.29 0.01 -4.32
C VAL A 113 -0.48 -0.20 -3.01
N ALA A 114 -0.91 0.87 -2.35
CA ALA A 114 -1.74 0.77 -1.14
C ALA A 114 -3.02 -0.03 -1.41
N TYR A 115 -3.73 0.28 -2.50
CA TYR A 115 -4.96 -0.43 -2.86
C TYR A 115 -4.71 -1.90 -3.20
N ALA A 116 -3.69 -2.21 -4.02
CA ALA A 116 -3.34 -3.57 -4.39
C ALA A 116 -2.98 -4.44 -3.18
N ASP A 117 -2.26 -3.90 -2.19
CA ASP A 117 -1.96 -4.57 -0.93
C ASP A 117 -3.26 -4.94 -0.18
N LYS A 118 -4.25 -4.03 -0.13
CA LYS A 118 -5.55 -4.31 0.52
C LYS A 118 -6.44 -5.30 -0.24
N LEU A 119 -6.06 -5.71 -1.45
CA LEU A 119 -6.69 -6.79 -2.20
C LEU A 119 -5.97 -8.14 -2.00
N VAL A 120 -5.00 -8.24 -1.08
CA VAL A 120 -4.24 -9.47 -0.85
C VAL A 120 -4.18 -9.78 0.64
N GLU A 121 -4.60 -10.99 1.04
CA GLU A 121 -4.43 -11.51 2.40
C GLU A 121 -3.48 -12.70 2.39
N GLY A 122 -2.34 -12.54 3.07
CA GLY A 122 -1.24 -13.52 3.00
C GLY A 122 -0.77 -13.67 1.55
N SER A 123 -0.98 -14.84 0.97
CA SER A 123 -0.63 -15.13 -0.43
C SER A 123 -1.84 -15.39 -1.32
N ARG A 124 -2.98 -14.73 -1.05
CA ARG A 124 -4.22 -14.91 -1.82
C ARG A 124 -4.89 -13.56 -2.09
N GLN A 125 -5.32 -13.35 -3.34
CA GLN A 125 -6.14 -12.20 -3.68
C GLN A 125 -7.55 -12.34 -3.08
N VAL A 126 -8.08 -11.24 -2.54
CA VAL A 126 -9.38 -11.15 -1.87
C VAL A 126 -10.14 -9.91 -2.33
N ASP A 127 -11.45 -9.91 -2.13
CA ASP A 127 -12.24 -8.70 -2.28
C ASP A 127 -11.90 -7.70 -1.17
N LEU A 128 -11.97 -6.39 -1.47
CA LEU A 128 -11.70 -5.35 -0.47
C LEU A 128 -12.60 -5.49 0.77
N GLU A 129 -13.81 -6.03 0.62
CA GLU A 129 -14.74 -6.26 1.73
C GLU A 129 -14.12 -7.13 2.83
N VAL A 130 -13.33 -8.13 2.45
CA VAL A 130 -12.63 -9.00 3.42
C VAL A 130 -11.69 -8.17 4.29
N THR A 131 -10.94 -7.27 3.66
CA THR A 131 -10.04 -6.36 4.37
C THR A 131 -10.82 -5.36 5.21
N VAL A 132 -11.89 -4.75 4.70
CA VAL A 132 -12.70 -3.80 5.46
C VAL A 132 -13.29 -4.44 6.72
N GLU A 133 -13.88 -5.64 6.61
CA GLU A 133 -14.43 -6.37 7.75
C GLU A 133 -13.37 -6.73 8.79
N LYS A 134 -12.13 -7.01 8.35
CA LYS A 134 -11.00 -7.22 9.25
C LYS A 134 -10.66 -5.94 10.02
N PHE A 135 -10.54 -4.81 9.33
CA PHE A 135 -10.24 -3.52 9.98
C PHE A 135 -11.34 -3.08 10.94
N ARG A 136 -12.63 -3.32 10.62
CA ARG A 136 -13.76 -3.07 11.54
C ARG A 136 -13.63 -3.88 12.84
N LYS A 137 -13.30 -5.17 12.73
CA LYS A 137 -13.12 -6.05 13.90
C LYS A 137 -11.92 -5.66 14.76
N GLU A 138 -10.83 -5.24 14.12
CA GLU A 138 -9.57 -4.92 14.81
C GLU A 138 -9.56 -3.51 15.41
N LEU A 139 -10.15 -2.51 14.73
CA LEU A 139 -10.04 -1.09 15.09
C LEU A 139 -11.37 -0.43 15.46
N GLY A 140 -12.50 -1.11 15.26
CA GLY A 140 -13.86 -0.61 15.50
C GLY A 140 -14.62 -0.28 14.22
N GLU A 141 -15.95 -0.42 14.28
CA GLU A 141 -16.87 -0.24 13.14
C GLU A 141 -16.74 1.13 12.47
N ASP A 142 -16.58 2.18 13.28
CA ASP A 142 -16.52 3.57 12.82
C ASP A 142 -15.08 4.09 12.62
N HIS A 143 -14.09 3.20 12.54
CA HIS A 143 -12.70 3.63 12.39
C HIS A 143 -12.49 4.33 11.03
N PRO A 144 -11.87 5.54 10.97
CA PRO A 144 -11.73 6.34 9.73
C PRO A 144 -11.01 5.64 8.57
N VAL A 145 -10.23 4.59 8.85
CA VAL A 145 -9.60 3.76 7.82
C VAL A 145 -10.62 3.08 6.89
N VAL A 146 -11.81 2.76 7.40
CA VAL A 146 -12.86 2.11 6.61
C VAL A 146 -13.33 3.04 5.48
N GLU A 147 -13.62 4.30 5.81
CA GLU A 147 -14.01 5.31 4.83
C GLU A 147 -12.87 5.59 3.83
N ARG A 148 -11.63 5.64 4.30
CA ARG A 148 -10.45 5.84 3.43
C ARG A 148 -10.23 4.68 2.48
N LEU A 149 -10.42 3.43 2.90
CA LEU A 149 -10.35 2.26 2.03
C LEU A 149 -11.39 2.33 0.91
N ARG A 150 -12.62 2.72 1.23
CA ARG A 150 -13.68 2.92 0.21
C ARG A 150 -13.39 4.08 -0.72
N SER A 151 -12.90 5.18 -0.19
CA SER A 151 -12.53 6.34 -0.99
C SER A 151 -11.40 5.99 -1.96
N LEU A 152 -10.39 5.25 -1.50
CA LEU A 152 -9.29 4.76 -2.32
C LEU A 152 -9.79 3.80 -3.42
N GLN A 153 -10.67 2.87 -3.08
CA GLN A 153 -11.32 2.00 -4.07
C GLN A 153 -12.07 2.81 -5.12
N ASN A 154 -12.94 3.73 -4.68
CA ASN A 154 -13.75 4.54 -5.59
C ASN A 154 -12.88 5.39 -6.51
N GLU A 155 -11.79 5.97 -6.01
CA GLU A 155 -10.83 6.71 -6.83
C GLU A 155 -10.24 5.81 -7.92
N ILE A 156 -9.67 4.65 -7.56
CA ILE A 156 -9.06 3.74 -8.53
C ILE A 156 -10.09 3.18 -9.52
N VAL A 157 -11.27 2.77 -9.05
CA VAL A 157 -12.33 2.22 -9.92
C VAL A 157 -12.87 3.28 -10.86
N SER A 158 -13.09 4.51 -10.41
CA SER A 158 -13.57 5.59 -11.29
C SER A 158 -12.61 5.85 -12.46
N LEU A 159 -11.30 5.78 -12.21
CA LEU A 159 -10.26 5.90 -13.24
C LEU A 159 -10.32 4.77 -14.27
N LEU A 160 -10.79 3.58 -13.89
CA LEU A 160 -11.00 2.44 -14.78
C LEU A 160 -12.32 2.51 -15.55
N GLU A 161 -13.24 3.41 -15.20
CA GLU A 161 -14.51 3.61 -15.91
C GLU A 161 -14.44 4.76 -16.92
N VAL A 162 -13.46 5.67 -16.77
CA VAL A 162 -13.21 6.81 -17.68
C VAL A 162 -12.60 6.30 -18.99
N ASN A 163 -13.43 5.69 -19.84
CA ASN A 163 -13.32 5.49 -21.30
C ASN A 163 -14.19 4.31 -21.81
N SER A 164 -15.19 3.88 -21.02
CA SER A 164 -16.20 2.89 -21.47
C SER A 164 -17.26 3.47 -22.44
N LEU A 165 -16.97 4.55 -23.17
CA LEU A 165 -17.89 5.21 -24.12
C LEU A 165 -17.27 5.36 -25.51
#